data_AF-A0A1Y4MC35-F1
#
_entry.id   AF-A0A1Y4MC35-F1
#
_cell.length_a   1.000
_cell.length_b   1.000
_cell.length_c   1.000
_cell.angle_alpha   90.00
_cell.angle_beta   90.00
_cell.angle_gamma   90.00
#
_symmetry.space_group_name_H-M   'P 1'
#
loop_
_entity.id
_entity.type
_entity.pdbx_description
1 polymer ?
#
loop_
_entity_poly.entity_id
_entity_poly.type
_entity_poly.pdbx_seq_one_letter_code
_entity_poly.pdbx_strand_id
1 'polypeptide(L)'
;MLEPYEWKRSRTVLRRESGSNPADLVDYREITEALGGSYLDLTDGRNRINVLEPRMWSAEDKEPDPEAPAAFQSGSVLSQHIAFLRDFFRSYKPFTEAEIDTIEIMLGRLYDSRGLRDDTDYSRLSPRDYPILSDLYDQMDAEYQRVRTGSGGELYTPELLRSACLGLHSMCKGADAKFFNGHTNIHDTRLITFGVKDLMEGGKNIKDAMLFNVLSYINHALIAGGNTAGIFEELHVFLSNPVAVSYIRSAMKRVRKRDSLIGLASQNIEDFLLPGVAEMTKPLFSIPVHHFLFHPGAIDKRGYMDALQLEETEYQLILACQTGSCLYRCGAERYNLVVKTPEHKLALYGSGGGR
;
A
#
# COMPACT_ATOMS: atom_id res chain seq x y z
N MET A 1 75.58 9.46 22.69
CA MET A 1 74.39 9.13 21.88
C MET A 1 73.18 9.63 22.68
N LEU A 2 72.84 10.93 22.79
CA LEU A 2 72.56 11.98 21.78
C LEU A 2 71.68 11.43 20.63
N GLU A 3 70.45 11.85 20.35
CA GLU A 3 69.49 12.84 20.90
C GLU A 3 68.07 12.55 20.28
N PRO A 4 66.96 13.22 20.68
CA PRO A 4 65.57 12.98 20.25
C PRO A 4 65.15 13.79 18.98
N TYR A 5 63.83 13.78 18.64
CA TYR A 5 63.11 14.52 17.54
C TYR A 5 62.96 13.72 16.21
N GLU A 6 61.87 13.70 15.40
CA GLU A 6 60.74 14.64 15.20
C GLU A 6 59.61 14.01 14.31
N TRP A 7 58.34 14.36 14.60
CA TRP A 7 57.12 14.40 13.75
C TRP A 7 56.76 13.24 12.77
N LYS A 8 55.72 12.47 13.11
CA LYS A 8 54.71 12.02 12.12
C LYS A 8 53.30 12.36 12.61
N ARG A 9 52.67 13.23 11.84
CA ARG A 9 51.30 13.72 11.95
C ARG A 9 50.33 12.61 12.39
N SER A 10 49.52 12.91 13.40
CA SER A 10 48.25 12.26 13.63
C SER A 10 47.49 12.17 12.30
N ARG A 11 47.36 10.95 11.78
CA ARG A 11 46.21 10.58 10.97
C ARG A 11 45.42 9.62 11.83
N THR A 12 44.61 10.18 12.72
CA THR A 12 43.34 9.55 13.06
C THR A 12 42.63 9.34 11.73
N VAL A 13 42.77 8.14 11.16
CA VAL A 13 41.81 7.67 10.17
C VAL A 13 40.57 7.41 11.01
N LEU A 14 39.77 8.46 11.17
CA LEU A 14 38.35 8.31 11.46
C LEU A 14 37.81 7.52 10.27
N ARG A 15 37.88 6.19 10.39
CA ARG A 15 36.94 5.34 9.69
C ARG A 15 35.60 5.82 10.23
N ARG A 16 34.88 6.62 9.44
CA ARG A 16 33.45 6.78 9.63
C ARG A 16 32.92 5.36 9.56
N GLU A 17 32.75 4.73 10.72
CA GLU A 17 31.61 3.85 10.92
C GLU A 17 30.40 4.77 10.69
N SER A 18 30.00 4.89 9.43
CA SER A 18 28.70 5.41 9.08
C SER A 18 27.71 4.39 9.62
N GLY A 19 27.26 4.65 10.86
CA GLY A 19 25.99 4.17 11.34
C GLY A 19 24.91 4.50 10.30
N SER A 20 23.94 3.59 10.20
CA SER A 20 22.97 3.46 9.10
C SER A 20 23.63 3.26 7.74
N ASN A 21 23.55 2.04 7.20
CA ASN A 21 23.38 1.91 5.75
C ASN A 21 22.06 2.65 5.45
N PRO A 22 22.05 3.80 4.77
CA PRO A 22 20.89 4.09 3.97
C PRO A 22 20.83 2.90 3.01
N ALA A 23 19.76 2.12 3.03
CA ALA A 23 19.49 1.26 1.89
C ALA A 23 19.54 2.20 0.67
N ASP A 24 20.55 2.05 -0.18
CA ASP A 24 20.53 2.61 -1.52
C ASP A 24 19.35 1.91 -2.20
N LEU A 25 18.14 2.43 -1.96
CA LEU A 25 16.91 1.95 -2.55
C LEU A 25 17.15 1.96 -4.05
N VAL A 26 17.02 0.78 -4.67
CA VAL A 26 17.08 0.67 -6.12
C VAL A 26 16.07 1.67 -6.67
N ASP A 27 16.52 2.62 -7.49
CA ASP A 27 15.59 3.55 -8.13
C ASP A 27 14.86 2.80 -9.24
N TYR A 28 13.69 2.24 -8.90
CA TYR A 28 12.85 1.55 -9.87
C TYR A 28 12.36 2.45 -11.00
N ARG A 29 12.52 3.78 -10.91
CA ARG A 29 12.21 4.68 -12.02
C ARG A 29 12.97 4.30 -13.28
N GLU A 30 14.30 4.19 -13.20
CA GLU A 30 15.13 3.89 -14.37
C GLU A 30 14.78 2.53 -14.98
N ILE A 31 14.60 1.51 -14.12
CA ILE A 31 14.24 0.15 -14.55
C ILE A 31 12.86 0.13 -15.22
N THR A 32 11.87 0.78 -14.62
CA THR A 32 10.49 0.79 -15.11
C THR A 32 10.38 1.54 -16.41
N GLU A 33 11.00 2.71 -16.53
CA GLU A 33 11.03 3.49 -17.78
C GLU A 33 11.78 2.75 -18.89
N ALA A 34 12.91 2.09 -18.59
CA ALA A 34 13.66 1.30 -19.56
C ALA A 34 12.87 0.08 -20.10
N LEU A 35 11.93 -0.45 -19.32
CA LEU A 35 11.03 -1.54 -19.71
C LEU A 35 9.74 -1.05 -20.39
N GLY A 36 9.60 0.26 -20.59
CA GLY A 36 8.40 0.90 -21.15
C GLY A 36 7.19 0.85 -20.21
N GLY A 37 7.45 0.82 -18.90
CA GLY A 37 6.43 0.96 -17.86
C GLY A 37 6.30 2.41 -17.37
N SER A 38 5.33 2.63 -16.48
CA SER A 38 5.03 3.92 -15.89
C SER A 38 5.50 4.01 -14.45
N TYR A 39 6.43 4.91 -14.16
CA TYR A 39 6.75 5.30 -12.79
C TYR A 39 5.83 6.45 -12.35
N LEU A 40 5.08 6.23 -11.28
CA LEU A 40 4.09 7.16 -10.77
C LEU A 40 4.49 7.65 -9.39
N ASP A 41 4.90 8.92 -9.32
CA ASP A 41 4.87 9.67 -8.07
C ASP A 41 3.47 10.29 -7.93
N LEU A 42 2.79 9.99 -6.81
CA LEU A 42 1.46 10.50 -6.50
C LEU A 42 1.50 11.77 -5.63
N THR A 43 2.70 12.20 -5.21
CA THR A 43 2.91 13.38 -4.36
C THR A 43 3.10 14.68 -5.16
N ASP A 44 3.46 14.59 -6.44
CA ASP A 44 3.59 15.77 -7.31
C ASP A 44 2.24 16.31 -7.83
N GLY A 45 1.16 15.52 -7.67
CA GLY A 45 -0.19 15.84 -8.11
C GLY A 45 -0.43 15.73 -9.62
N ARG A 46 0.54 15.24 -10.40
CA ARG A 46 0.39 14.99 -11.84
C ARG A 46 -0.37 13.70 -12.09
N ASN A 47 -0.05 12.65 -11.35
CA ASN A 47 -0.73 11.35 -11.42
C ASN A 47 -1.74 11.23 -10.27
N ARG A 48 -2.92 10.71 -10.58
CA ARG A 48 -4.03 10.58 -9.62
C ARG A 48 -4.74 9.26 -9.84
N ILE A 49 -5.15 8.66 -8.72
CA ILE A 49 -6.10 7.55 -8.68
C ILE A 49 -7.36 8.14 -8.06
N ASN A 50 -8.45 8.19 -8.84
CA ASN A 50 -9.73 8.61 -8.31
C ASN A 50 -10.22 7.58 -7.29
N VAL A 51 -10.28 7.96 -6.01
CA VAL A 51 -10.73 7.05 -4.96
C VAL A 51 -12.21 6.70 -5.08
N LEU A 52 -13.01 7.53 -5.76
CA LEU A 52 -14.44 7.28 -6.01
C LEU A 52 -14.71 6.45 -7.28
N GLU A 53 -13.68 5.93 -7.93
CA GLU A 53 -13.83 4.95 -9.01
C GLU A 53 -14.05 3.55 -8.40
N PRO A 54 -15.22 2.91 -8.58
CA PRO A 54 -15.51 1.63 -7.95
C PRO A 54 -14.49 0.54 -8.30
N ARG A 55 -13.91 -0.05 -7.24
CA ARG A 55 -12.92 -1.12 -7.32
C ARG A 55 -13.46 -2.40 -6.72
N MET A 56 -13.26 -3.50 -7.43
CA MET A 56 -13.56 -4.86 -6.98
C MET A 56 -12.54 -5.34 -5.93
N TRP A 57 -13.05 -5.90 -4.84
CA TRP A 57 -12.24 -6.44 -3.74
C TRP A 57 -12.29 -7.97 -3.67
N SER A 58 -13.41 -8.58 -4.05
CA SER A 58 -13.57 -10.02 -4.13
C SER A 58 -14.31 -10.45 -5.41
N ALA A 59 -13.99 -11.67 -5.86
CA ALA A 59 -14.72 -12.36 -6.91
C ALA A 59 -16.05 -12.92 -6.37
N GLU A 60 -16.96 -13.28 -7.28
CA GLU A 60 -18.29 -13.81 -6.93
C GLU A 60 -18.24 -15.10 -6.09
N ASP A 61 -17.17 -15.88 -6.18
CA ASP A 61 -16.93 -17.09 -5.36
C ASP A 61 -16.51 -16.73 -3.93
N LYS A 62 -17.51 -16.43 -3.11
CA LYS A 62 -17.36 -16.12 -1.69
C LYS A 62 -17.07 -17.37 -0.87
N GLU A 63 -15.82 -17.55 -0.46
CA GLU A 63 -15.57 -18.25 0.80
C GLU A 63 -15.84 -17.27 1.95
N PRO A 64 -16.75 -17.59 2.89
CA PRO A 64 -16.96 -16.73 4.04
C PRO A 64 -15.68 -16.67 4.89
N ASP A 65 -15.11 -15.47 4.98
CA ASP A 65 -13.97 -15.15 5.84
C ASP A 65 -14.45 -14.08 6.83
N PRO A 66 -14.89 -14.47 8.05
CA PRO A 66 -15.43 -13.52 9.02
C PRO A 66 -14.37 -12.53 9.52
N GLU A 67 -13.09 -12.82 9.34
CA GLU A 67 -11.97 -11.94 9.70
C GLU A 67 -11.54 -11.00 8.56
N ALA A 68 -12.16 -11.11 7.38
CA ALA A 68 -11.88 -10.21 6.26
C ALA A 68 -12.60 -8.87 6.45
N PRO A 69 -12.01 -7.74 6.00
CA PRO A 69 -12.68 -6.45 5.99
C PRO A 69 -14.01 -6.48 5.24
N ALA A 70 -14.93 -5.58 5.61
CA ALA A 70 -16.28 -5.52 5.03
C ALA A 70 -16.27 -5.42 3.49
N ALA A 71 -15.29 -4.72 2.92
CA ALA A 71 -15.08 -4.63 1.48
C ALA A 71 -14.93 -5.99 0.78
N PHE A 72 -14.45 -7.03 1.46
CA PHE A 72 -14.32 -8.37 0.88
C PHE A 72 -15.57 -9.25 1.08
N GLN A 73 -16.49 -8.84 1.96
CA GLN A 73 -17.69 -9.60 2.33
C GLN A 73 -18.93 -9.18 1.51
N SER A 74 -19.00 -7.89 1.15
CA SER A 74 -20.13 -7.27 0.45
C SER A 74 -20.51 -7.93 -0.88
N GLY A 75 -21.79 -7.81 -1.25
CA GLY A 75 -22.41 -8.37 -2.45
C GLY A 75 -21.81 -7.86 -3.75
N SER A 76 -22.24 -6.67 -4.15
CA SER A 76 -21.89 -6.01 -5.41
C SER A 76 -20.55 -5.28 -5.35
N VAL A 77 -19.99 -4.97 -6.52
CA VAL A 77 -18.78 -4.12 -6.66
C VAL A 77 -18.96 -2.79 -5.94
N LEU A 78 -20.12 -2.16 -6.08
CA LEU A 78 -20.41 -0.87 -5.45
C LEU A 78 -20.44 -0.97 -3.92
N SER A 79 -21.13 -1.98 -3.38
CA SER A 79 -21.19 -2.22 -1.93
C SER A 79 -19.83 -2.55 -1.33
N GLN A 80 -19.00 -3.32 -2.04
CA GLN A 80 -17.60 -3.58 -1.65
C GLN A 80 -16.80 -2.28 -1.62
N HIS A 81 -16.96 -1.45 -2.66
CA HIS A 81 -16.22 -0.22 -2.79
C HIS A 81 -16.65 0.84 -1.75
N ILE A 82 -17.94 0.97 -1.46
CA ILE A 82 -18.44 1.86 -0.39
C ILE A 82 -17.89 1.42 0.98
N ALA A 83 -17.86 0.12 1.27
CA ALA A 83 -17.24 -0.39 2.49
C ALA A 83 -15.75 -0.04 2.57
N PHE A 84 -15.03 -0.14 1.45
CA PHE A 84 -13.65 0.35 1.37
C PHE A 84 -13.54 1.86 1.62
N LEU A 85 -14.44 2.67 1.05
CA LEU A 85 -14.43 4.12 1.22
C LEU A 85 -14.60 4.53 2.69
N ARG A 86 -15.41 3.80 3.49
CA ARG A 86 -15.51 4.01 4.94
C ARG A 86 -14.14 3.91 5.62
N ASP A 87 -13.39 2.86 5.30
CA ASP A 87 -12.06 2.62 5.86
C ASP A 87 -11.03 3.63 5.32
N PHE A 88 -11.12 3.98 4.03
CA PHE A 88 -10.27 5.00 3.40
C PHE A 88 -10.43 6.36 4.09
N PHE A 89 -11.65 6.85 4.29
CA PHE A 89 -11.87 8.14 4.94
C PHE A 89 -11.37 8.14 6.39
N ARG A 90 -11.52 7.02 7.11
CA ARG A 90 -10.96 6.84 8.46
C ARG A 90 -9.43 6.85 8.50
N SER A 91 -8.79 6.32 7.45
CA SER A 91 -7.32 6.36 7.34
C SER A 91 -6.78 7.78 7.14
N TYR A 92 -7.60 8.66 6.54
CA TYR A 92 -7.25 10.05 6.35
C TYR A 92 -7.54 10.92 7.58
N LYS A 93 -8.69 10.76 8.24
CA LYS A 93 -9.04 11.51 9.45
C LYS A 93 -9.89 10.67 10.40
N PRO A 94 -9.84 10.94 11.72
CA PRO A 94 -10.62 10.20 12.71
C PRO A 94 -12.10 10.64 12.70
N PHE A 95 -12.83 10.29 11.65
CA PHE A 95 -14.27 10.50 11.58
C PHE A 95 -15.00 9.61 12.59
N THR A 96 -16.06 10.15 13.19
CA THR A 96 -16.99 9.40 14.04
C THR A 96 -17.85 8.44 13.22
N GLU A 97 -18.47 7.45 13.87
CA GLU A 97 -19.41 6.53 13.21
C GLU A 97 -20.52 7.30 12.47
N ALA A 98 -21.13 8.27 13.14
CA ALA A 98 -22.21 9.08 12.55
C ALA A 98 -21.75 9.90 11.34
N GLU A 99 -20.52 10.42 11.35
CA GLU A 99 -19.96 11.15 10.20
C GLU A 99 -19.70 10.19 9.03
N ILE A 100 -19.13 9.01 9.29
CA ILE A 100 -18.88 8.00 8.26
C ILE A 100 -20.20 7.49 7.67
N ASP A 101 -21.21 7.21 8.49
CA ASP A 101 -22.52 6.78 8.01
C ASP A 101 -23.20 7.88 7.17
N THR A 102 -23.02 9.15 7.57
CA THR A 102 -23.49 10.30 6.76
C THR A 102 -22.75 10.36 5.42
N ILE A 103 -21.43 10.19 5.40
CA ILE A 103 -20.63 10.14 4.16
C ILE A 103 -21.08 8.98 3.28
N GLU A 104 -21.35 7.80 3.85
CA GLU A 104 -21.85 6.63 3.13
C GLU A 104 -23.19 6.90 2.44
N ILE A 105 -24.16 7.49 3.15
CA ILE A 105 -25.46 7.86 2.55
C ILE A 105 -25.25 8.84 1.39
N MET A 106 -24.33 9.78 1.54
CA MET A 106 -24.01 10.76 0.49
C MET A 106 -23.31 10.11 -0.71
N LEU A 107 -22.40 9.17 -0.49
CA LEU A 107 -21.80 8.37 -1.55
C LEU A 107 -22.87 7.58 -2.32
N GLY A 108 -23.77 6.88 -1.62
CA GLY A 108 -24.85 6.11 -2.26
C GLY A 108 -25.69 6.99 -3.18
N ARG A 109 -26.11 8.16 -2.70
CA ARG A 109 -26.85 9.15 -3.52
C ARG A 109 -26.04 9.69 -4.69
N LEU A 110 -24.74 9.92 -4.50
CA LEU A 110 -23.86 10.42 -5.55
C LEU A 110 -23.74 9.41 -6.67
N TYR A 111 -23.47 8.15 -6.34
CA TYR A 111 -23.41 7.06 -7.31
C TYR A 111 -24.75 6.86 -8.03
N ASP A 112 -25.86 6.85 -7.29
CA ASP A 112 -27.21 6.76 -7.87
C ASP A 112 -27.49 7.90 -8.86
N SER A 113 -27.10 9.14 -8.52
CA SER A 113 -27.28 10.31 -9.40
C SER A 113 -26.48 10.23 -10.70
N ARG A 114 -25.38 9.47 -10.69
CA ARG A 114 -24.54 9.19 -11.85
C ARG A 114 -24.95 7.89 -12.57
N GLY A 115 -25.99 7.21 -12.09
CA GLY A 115 -26.46 5.94 -12.65
C GLY A 115 -25.57 4.74 -12.33
N LEU A 116 -24.69 4.86 -11.33
CA LEU A 116 -23.78 3.82 -10.88
C LEU A 116 -24.46 3.00 -9.78
N ARG A 117 -24.83 1.77 -10.10
CA ARG A 117 -25.63 0.86 -9.27
C ARG A 117 -24.99 -0.53 -9.23
N ASP A 118 -25.60 -1.43 -8.49
CA ASP A 118 -25.14 -2.81 -8.35
C ASP A 118 -25.20 -3.61 -9.66
N ASP A 119 -26.10 -3.26 -10.57
CA ASP A 119 -26.28 -3.86 -11.90
C ASP A 119 -25.46 -3.19 -13.01
N THR A 120 -24.64 -2.19 -12.67
CA THR A 120 -23.82 -1.47 -13.63
C THR A 120 -22.65 -2.32 -14.13
N ASP A 121 -22.46 -2.38 -15.45
CA ASP A 121 -21.28 -2.97 -16.06
C ASP A 121 -20.10 -1.99 -16.01
N TYR A 122 -19.36 -2.03 -14.90
CA TYR A 122 -18.19 -1.17 -14.64
C TYR A 122 -17.06 -1.36 -15.67
N SER A 123 -17.03 -2.47 -16.42
CA SER A 123 -15.99 -2.72 -17.43
C SER A 123 -16.10 -1.82 -18.68
N ARG A 124 -17.27 -1.20 -18.88
CA ARG A 124 -17.55 -0.32 -20.03
C ARG A 124 -17.31 1.16 -19.75
N LEU A 125 -17.05 1.50 -18.50
CA LEU A 125 -16.88 2.89 -18.06
C LEU A 125 -15.43 3.32 -18.17
N SER A 126 -15.24 4.58 -18.53
CA SER A 126 -13.95 5.26 -18.55
C SER A 126 -13.72 6.03 -17.25
N PRO A 127 -12.46 6.41 -16.93
CA PRO A 127 -12.17 7.19 -15.73
C PRO A 127 -12.98 8.49 -15.56
N ARG A 128 -13.45 9.07 -16.68
CA ARG A 128 -14.22 10.32 -16.70
C ARG A 128 -15.71 10.13 -16.40
N ASP A 129 -16.21 8.91 -16.44
CA ASP A 129 -17.62 8.60 -16.15
C ASP A 129 -17.90 8.54 -14.64
N TYR A 130 -16.84 8.41 -13.83
CA TYR A 130 -16.93 8.34 -12.37
C TYR A 130 -16.90 9.74 -11.72
N PRO A 131 -17.66 9.96 -10.62
CA PRO A 131 -17.59 11.20 -9.86
C PRO A 131 -16.21 11.36 -9.20
N ILE A 132 -15.85 12.58 -8.83
CA ILE A 132 -14.63 12.91 -8.07
C ILE A 132 -14.97 13.46 -6.69
N LEU A 133 -13.96 13.59 -5.81
CA LEU A 133 -14.16 14.05 -4.43
C LEU A 133 -14.80 15.43 -4.31
N SER A 134 -14.59 16.32 -5.29
CA SER A 134 -15.31 17.60 -5.35
C SER A 134 -16.81 17.43 -5.59
N ASP A 135 -17.25 16.46 -6.41
CA ASP A 135 -18.68 16.18 -6.62
C ASP A 135 -19.34 15.73 -5.31
N LEU A 136 -18.67 14.86 -4.55
CA LEU A 136 -19.13 14.44 -3.22
C LEU A 136 -19.25 15.64 -2.29
N TYR A 137 -18.22 16.48 -2.21
CA TYR A 137 -18.22 17.67 -1.37
C TYR A 137 -19.37 18.63 -1.72
N ASP A 138 -19.57 18.88 -3.02
CA ASP A 138 -20.62 19.77 -3.50
C ASP A 138 -22.02 19.24 -3.19
N GLN A 139 -22.22 17.92 -3.32
CA GLN A 139 -23.47 17.30 -2.92
C GLN A 139 -23.71 17.41 -1.41
N MET A 140 -22.69 17.19 -0.58
CA MET A 140 -22.81 17.30 0.87
C MET A 140 -23.07 18.74 1.33
N ASP A 141 -22.42 19.73 0.71
CA ASP A 141 -22.67 21.14 1.01
C ASP A 141 -24.08 21.56 0.57
N ALA A 142 -24.54 21.13 -0.61
CA ALA A 142 -25.91 21.39 -1.07
C ALA A 142 -26.96 20.78 -0.11
N GLU A 143 -26.72 19.54 0.35
CA GLU A 143 -27.58 18.90 1.36
C GLU A 143 -27.55 19.66 2.69
N TYR A 144 -26.37 20.10 3.14
CA TYR A 144 -26.23 20.92 4.34
C TYR A 144 -27.06 22.20 4.25
N GLN A 145 -27.00 22.94 3.13
CA GLN A 145 -27.81 24.14 2.94
C GLN A 145 -29.31 23.82 2.97
N ARG A 146 -29.73 22.74 2.31
CA ARG A 146 -31.13 22.30 2.27
C ARG A 146 -31.67 22.01 3.67
N VAL A 147 -30.96 21.19 4.46
CA VAL A 147 -31.38 20.82 5.82
C VAL A 147 -31.34 22.03 6.76
N ARG A 148 -30.31 22.88 6.65
CA ARG A 148 -30.19 24.13 7.45
C ARG A 148 -31.36 25.09 7.24
N THR A 149 -31.92 25.13 6.03
CA THR A 149 -33.08 25.98 5.69
C THR A 149 -34.45 25.37 6.03
N GLY A 150 -34.47 24.26 6.77
CA GLY A 150 -35.71 23.67 7.29
C GLY A 150 -36.46 22.75 6.32
N SER A 151 -35.82 22.32 5.24
CA SER A 151 -36.42 21.40 4.26
C SER A 151 -35.98 19.96 4.54
N GLY A 152 -36.74 19.22 5.37
CA GLY A 152 -36.44 17.81 5.72
C GLY A 152 -35.19 17.62 6.59
N GLY A 153 -34.74 16.37 6.80
CA GLY A 153 -33.49 16.07 7.53
C GLY A 153 -33.58 15.04 8.67
N GLU A 154 -34.55 14.13 8.68
CA GLU A 154 -34.72 13.19 9.81
C GLU A 154 -33.53 12.22 10.02
N LEU A 155 -32.72 11.98 8.99
CA LEU A 155 -31.59 11.05 9.04
C LEU A 155 -30.28 11.63 9.61
N TYR A 156 -30.03 12.94 9.47
CA TYR A 156 -28.78 13.58 9.91
C TYR A 156 -29.00 15.07 10.20
N THR A 157 -28.30 15.58 11.22
CA THR A 157 -28.41 16.98 11.65
C THR A 157 -27.56 17.91 10.77
N PRO A 158 -27.90 19.21 10.65
CA PRO A 158 -27.04 20.20 10.00
C PRO A 158 -25.61 20.20 10.55
N GLU A 159 -25.45 20.04 11.86
CA GLU A 159 -24.15 20.03 12.53
C GLU A 159 -23.31 18.83 12.12
N LEU A 160 -23.93 17.64 11.98
CA LEU A 160 -23.27 16.43 11.54
C LEU A 160 -22.77 16.55 10.10
N LEU A 161 -23.63 17.03 9.19
CA LEU A 161 -23.25 17.31 7.80
C LEU A 161 -22.11 18.33 7.71
N ARG A 162 -22.21 19.42 8.49
CA ARG A 162 -21.15 20.44 8.55
C ARG A 162 -19.82 19.84 9.02
N SER A 163 -19.85 19.03 10.07
CA SER A 163 -18.64 18.39 10.61
C SER A 163 -17.98 17.46 9.59
N ALA A 164 -18.77 16.60 8.94
CA ALA A 164 -18.29 15.72 7.89
C ALA A 164 -17.71 16.49 6.68
N CYS A 165 -18.39 17.57 6.23
CA CYS A 165 -17.89 18.44 5.17
C CYS A 165 -16.54 19.09 5.53
N LEU A 166 -16.40 19.62 6.75
CA LEU A 166 -15.15 20.21 7.22
C LEU A 166 -14.02 19.16 7.28
N GLY A 167 -14.33 17.94 7.68
CA GLY A 167 -13.40 16.82 7.66
C GLY A 167 -12.88 16.53 6.24
N LEU A 168 -13.77 16.51 5.25
CA LEU A 168 -13.44 16.21 3.85
C LEU A 168 -12.81 17.39 3.10
N HIS A 169 -13.02 18.64 3.55
CA HIS A 169 -12.66 19.85 2.81
C HIS A 169 -11.23 19.83 2.26
N SER A 170 -10.23 19.50 3.09
CA SER A 170 -8.82 19.54 2.66
C SER A 170 -8.53 18.59 1.49
N MET A 171 -9.10 17.38 1.50
CA MET A 171 -8.94 16.37 0.45
C MET A 171 -9.80 16.65 -0.79
N CYS A 172 -10.97 17.26 -0.62
CA CYS A 172 -11.87 17.52 -1.74
C CYS A 172 -11.52 18.82 -2.49
N LYS A 173 -11.24 19.90 -1.75
CA LYS A 173 -11.09 21.28 -2.28
C LYS A 173 -9.92 22.08 -1.69
N GLY A 174 -9.29 21.61 -0.62
CA GLY A 174 -8.21 22.31 0.07
C GLY A 174 -6.81 21.87 -0.34
N ALA A 175 -5.87 21.89 0.63
CA ALA A 175 -4.45 21.69 0.38
C ALA A 175 -4.10 20.30 -0.16
N ASP A 176 -4.88 19.29 0.20
CA ASP A 176 -4.63 17.89 -0.18
C ASP A 176 -5.36 17.50 -1.47
N ALA A 177 -6.21 18.37 -2.02
CA ALA A 177 -7.01 18.10 -3.21
C ALA A 177 -6.15 17.78 -4.45
N LYS A 178 -4.93 18.32 -4.53
CA LYS A 178 -4.01 18.02 -5.63
C LYS A 178 -3.63 16.53 -5.72
N PHE A 179 -3.71 15.79 -4.61
CA PHE A 179 -3.33 14.38 -4.54
C PHE A 179 -4.50 13.43 -4.88
N PHE A 180 -5.71 13.77 -4.45
CA PHE A 180 -6.85 12.86 -4.47
C PHE A 180 -8.00 13.30 -5.39
N ASN A 181 -8.19 14.60 -5.59
CA ASN A 181 -9.34 15.13 -6.32
C ASN A 181 -9.04 15.20 -7.82
N GLY A 182 -9.65 14.31 -8.59
CA GLY A 182 -9.54 14.24 -10.04
C GLY A 182 -9.85 12.85 -10.55
N HIS A 183 -10.01 12.71 -11.87
CA HIS A 183 -10.19 11.41 -12.50
C HIS A 183 -8.87 10.64 -12.52
N THR A 184 -8.95 9.30 -12.48
CA THR A 184 -7.78 8.45 -12.67
C THR A 184 -7.13 8.76 -14.02
N ASN A 185 -5.83 9.06 -14.02
CA ASN A 185 -5.08 9.43 -15.22
C ASN A 185 -3.79 8.63 -15.39
N ILE A 186 -3.77 7.42 -14.85
CA ILE A 186 -2.65 6.48 -15.02
C ILE A 186 -2.68 5.90 -16.44
N HIS A 187 -1.55 6.01 -17.13
CA HIS A 187 -1.32 5.45 -18.46
C HIS A 187 -0.43 4.20 -18.36
N ASP A 188 -0.55 3.29 -19.35
CA ASP A 188 0.21 2.04 -19.47
C ASP A 188 0.12 1.07 -18.28
N THR A 189 -0.83 0.14 -18.36
CA THR A 189 -1.18 -0.78 -17.27
C THR A 189 -0.31 -2.04 -17.17
N ARG A 190 0.67 -2.22 -18.06
CA ARG A 190 1.45 -3.48 -18.14
C ARG A 190 2.56 -3.57 -17.09
N LEU A 191 3.19 -2.44 -16.75
CA LEU A 191 4.19 -2.33 -15.69
C LEU A 191 4.04 -0.95 -15.06
N ILE A 192 3.61 -0.92 -13.81
CA ILE A 192 3.42 0.31 -13.04
C ILE A 192 4.26 0.22 -11.77
N THR A 193 5.01 1.26 -11.47
CA THR A 193 5.71 1.43 -10.20
C THR A 193 5.18 2.64 -9.48
N PHE A 194 4.69 2.45 -8.26
CA PHE A 194 4.28 3.55 -7.38
C PHE A 194 5.46 3.97 -6.51
N GLY A 195 5.97 5.17 -6.74
CA GLY A 195 7.02 5.76 -5.93
C GLY A 195 6.50 6.17 -4.57
N VAL A 196 7.01 5.55 -3.50
CA VAL A 196 6.63 5.87 -2.11
C VAL A 196 7.67 6.71 -1.37
N LYS A 197 8.83 7.00 -2.00
CA LYS A 197 9.94 7.72 -1.37
C LYS A 197 9.52 9.10 -0.87
N ASP A 198 8.96 9.92 -1.74
CA ASP A 198 8.52 11.29 -1.40
C ASP A 198 7.28 11.28 -0.50
N LEU A 199 6.52 10.17 -0.50
CA LEU A 199 5.38 9.97 0.39
C LEU A 199 5.80 9.83 1.86
N MET A 200 7.02 9.35 2.13
CA MET A 200 7.55 9.20 3.48
C MET A 200 7.84 10.54 4.17
N GLU A 201 8.03 11.60 3.40
CA GLU A 201 8.24 12.97 3.91
C GLU A 201 6.92 13.72 4.16
N GLY A 202 5.79 13.16 3.72
CA GLY A 202 4.46 13.74 3.85
C GLY A 202 3.81 13.58 5.23
N GLY A 203 2.68 14.26 5.44
CA GLY A 203 1.88 14.09 6.66
C GLY A 203 1.33 12.66 6.77
N LYS A 204 1.37 12.08 7.97
CA LYS A 204 0.94 10.69 8.24
C LYS A 204 -0.39 10.33 7.59
N ASN A 205 -1.39 11.19 7.73
CA ASN A 205 -2.74 10.99 7.21
C ASN A 205 -2.80 10.93 5.68
N ILE A 206 -1.99 11.75 5.00
CA ILE A 206 -1.89 11.75 3.53
C ILE A 206 -1.22 10.46 3.08
N LYS A 207 -0.13 10.08 3.74
CA LYS A 207 0.57 8.82 3.50
C LYS A 207 -0.35 7.61 3.66
N ASP A 208 -1.03 7.49 4.79
CA ASP A 208 -1.90 6.34 5.09
C ASP A 208 -3.04 6.24 4.06
N ALA A 209 -3.68 7.36 3.72
CA ALA A 209 -4.74 7.40 2.71
C ALA A 209 -4.22 7.08 1.30
N MET A 210 -3.06 7.63 0.91
CA MET A 210 -2.47 7.41 -0.42
C MET A 210 -2.07 5.95 -0.62
N LEU A 211 -1.36 5.36 0.35
CA LEU A 211 -1.00 3.94 0.31
C LEU A 211 -2.24 3.05 0.20
N PHE A 212 -3.31 3.43 0.89
CA PHE A 212 -4.54 2.66 0.86
C PHE A 212 -5.29 2.78 -0.47
N ASN A 213 -5.25 3.96 -1.11
CA ASN A 213 -5.77 4.17 -2.45
C ASN A 213 -4.98 3.36 -3.50
N VAL A 214 -3.64 3.35 -3.40
CA VAL A 214 -2.76 2.50 -4.23
C VAL A 214 -3.07 1.02 -4.03
N LEU A 215 -3.27 0.58 -2.78
CA LEU A 215 -3.66 -0.79 -2.47
C LEU A 215 -5.00 -1.16 -3.15
N SER A 216 -5.97 -0.26 -3.17
CA SER A 216 -7.24 -0.47 -3.88
C SER A 216 -7.04 -0.65 -5.39
N TYR A 217 -6.20 0.20 -5.99
CA TYR A 217 -5.85 0.11 -7.41
C TYR A 217 -5.16 -1.23 -7.75
N ILE A 218 -4.14 -1.60 -6.97
CA ILE A 218 -3.42 -2.88 -7.14
C ILE A 218 -4.37 -4.06 -6.97
N ASN A 219 -5.19 -4.07 -5.92
CA ASN A 219 -6.10 -5.17 -5.67
C ASN A 219 -7.11 -5.36 -6.80
N HIS A 220 -7.64 -4.27 -7.35
CA HIS A 220 -8.55 -4.35 -8.49
C HIS A 220 -7.89 -4.98 -9.71
N ALA A 221 -6.66 -4.61 -10.04
CA ALA A 221 -5.92 -5.24 -11.14
C ALA A 221 -5.71 -6.74 -10.89
N LEU A 222 -5.36 -7.12 -9.66
CA LEU A 222 -5.13 -8.52 -9.29
C LEU A 222 -6.40 -9.38 -9.33
N ILE A 223 -7.54 -8.84 -8.88
CA ILE A 223 -8.79 -9.59 -8.76
C ILE A 223 -9.64 -9.52 -10.04
N ALA A 224 -9.86 -8.31 -10.56
CA ALA A 224 -10.70 -8.12 -11.75
C ALA A 224 -9.94 -8.42 -13.04
N GLY A 225 -8.67 -7.98 -13.14
CA GLY A 225 -7.82 -8.25 -14.31
C GLY A 225 -7.33 -9.71 -14.36
N GLY A 226 -6.88 -10.24 -13.22
CA GLY A 226 -6.26 -11.57 -13.16
C GLY A 226 -4.87 -11.59 -13.84
N ASN A 227 -4.17 -12.73 -13.75
CA ASN A 227 -2.85 -12.94 -14.35
C ASN A 227 -1.87 -11.76 -14.11
N THR A 228 -1.93 -11.17 -12.92
CA THR A 228 -1.23 -9.93 -12.58
C THR A 228 -0.37 -10.14 -11.34
N ALA A 229 0.75 -9.43 -11.24
CA ALA A 229 1.63 -9.44 -10.09
C ALA A 229 1.60 -8.11 -9.35
N GLY A 230 1.32 -8.14 -8.05
CA GLY A 230 1.38 -6.98 -7.16
C GLY A 230 2.56 -7.14 -6.21
N ILE A 231 3.58 -6.28 -6.34
CA ILE A 231 4.78 -6.36 -5.51
C ILE A 231 4.78 -5.19 -4.53
N PHE A 232 4.77 -5.50 -3.24
CA PHE A 232 4.89 -4.53 -2.16
C PHE A 232 6.33 -4.53 -1.67
N GLU A 233 7.13 -3.65 -2.27
CA GLU A 233 8.43 -3.31 -1.71
C GLU A 233 8.26 -2.38 -0.50
N GLU A 234 9.08 -2.55 0.52
CA GLU A 234 8.99 -1.85 1.80
C GLU A 234 7.64 -2.01 2.50
N LEU A 235 7.20 -3.27 2.64
CA LEU A 235 5.95 -3.62 3.31
C LEU A 235 5.81 -2.98 4.71
N HIS A 236 6.93 -2.73 5.41
CA HIS A 236 6.94 -2.09 6.73
C HIS A 236 6.25 -0.71 6.73
N VAL A 237 6.22 -0.02 5.58
CA VAL A 237 5.56 1.27 5.38
C VAL A 237 4.05 1.21 5.65
N PHE A 238 3.42 0.05 5.43
CA PHE A 238 1.98 -0.16 5.65
C PHE A 238 1.63 -0.45 7.12
N LEU A 239 2.62 -0.72 7.99
CA LEU A 239 2.37 -1.06 9.39
C LEU A 239 1.77 0.10 10.20
N SER A 240 1.87 1.34 9.71
CA SER A 240 1.21 2.51 10.30
C SER A 240 -0.32 2.45 10.22
N ASN A 241 -0.86 1.62 9.32
CA ASN A 241 -2.29 1.44 9.09
C ASN A 241 -2.68 -0.05 9.22
N PRO A 242 -3.11 -0.49 10.41
CA PRO A 242 -3.58 -1.86 10.66
C PRO A 242 -4.67 -2.34 9.72
N VAL A 243 -5.55 -1.42 9.29
CA VAL A 243 -6.60 -1.74 8.33
C VAL A 243 -5.98 -2.11 7.00
N ALA A 244 -5.00 -1.35 6.48
CA ALA A 244 -4.31 -1.70 5.23
C ALA A 244 -3.64 -3.08 5.30
N VAL A 245 -3.04 -3.44 6.45
CA VAL A 245 -2.47 -4.78 6.67
C VAL A 245 -3.54 -5.88 6.56
N SER A 246 -4.73 -5.66 7.17
CA SER A 246 -5.84 -6.60 7.07
C SER A 246 -6.36 -6.79 5.63
N TYR A 247 -6.28 -5.72 4.82
CA TYR A 247 -6.62 -5.75 3.40
C TYR A 247 -5.58 -6.52 2.58
N ILE A 248 -4.29 -6.30 2.80
CA ILE A 248 -3.20 -7.06 2.15
C ILE A 248 -3.37 -8.55 2.47
N ARG A 249 -3.56 -8.91 3.75
CA ARG A 249 -3.80 -10.29 4.19
C ARG A 249 -5.00 -10.92 3.47
N SER A 250 -6.10 -10.18 3.37
CA SER A 250 -7.32 -10.65 2.71
C SER A 250 -7.15 -10.80 1.20
N ALA A 251 -6.41 -9.90 0.56
CA ALA A 251 -6.06 -9.96 -0.85
C ALA A 251 -5.20 -11.20 -1.15
N MET A 252 -4.15 -11.45 -0.37
CA MET A 252 -3.25 -12.61 -0.56
C MET A 252 -4.00 -13.96 -0.62
N LYS A 253 -5.06 -14.12 0.20
CA LYS A 253 -5.87 -15.36 0.18
C LYS A 253 -6.69 -15.53 -1.11
N ARG A 254 -6.99 -14.44 -1.82
CA ARG A 254 -7.98 -14.37 -2.92
C ARG A 254 -7.33 -14.27 -4.30
N VAL A 255 -6.23 -13.54 -4.44
CA VAL A 255 -5.55 -13.33 -5.73
C VAL A 255 -5.11 -14.63 -6.40
N ARG A 256 -4.81 -15.67 -5.61
CA ARG A 256 -4.47 -17.01 -6.11
C ARG A 256 -5.56 -17.66 -6.98
N LYS A 257 -6.83 -17.28 -6.80
CA LYS A 257 -7.96 -17.81 -7.59
C LYS A 257 -8.07 -17.15 -8.97
N ARG A 258 -7.25 -16.12 -9.23
CA ARG A 258 -7.25 -15.31 -10.45
C ARG A 258 -5.92 -15.41 -11.21
N ASP A 259 -5.12 -16.44 -10.92
CA ASP A 259 -3.75 -16.60 -11.42
C ASP A 259 -2.86 -15.37 -11.17
N SER A 260 -3.21 -14.60 -10.14
CA SER A 260 -2.49 -13.41 -9.72
C SER A 260 -1.65 -13.71 -8.50
N LEU A 261 -0.55 -12.95 -8.33
CA LEU A 261 0.38 -13.11 -7.21
C LEU A 261 0.58 -11.81 -6.46
N ILE A 262 0.78 -11.93 -5.14
CA ILE A 262 1.27 -10.84 -4.30
C ILE A 262 2.66 -11.21 -3.81
N GLY A 263 3.64 -10.37 -4.11
CA GLY A 263 4.99 -10.44 -3.57
C GLY A 263 5.16 -9.43 -2.44
N LEU A 264 5.75 -9.85 -1.33
CA LEU A 264 6.00 -9.02 -0.16
C LEU A 264 7.51 -8.94 0.08
N ALA A 265 8.06 -7.72 0.21
CA ALA A 265 9.45 -7.50 0.53
C ALA A 265 9.59 -6.49 1.67
N SER A 266 10.45 -6.80 2.64
CA SER A 266 10.82 -5.89 3.73
C SER A 266 12.21 -6.23 4.24
N GLN A 267 12.95 -5.21 4.68
CA GLN A 267 14.27 -5.35 5.27
C GLN A 267 14.21 -5.49 6.80
N ASN A 268 13.22 -4.86 7.43
CA ASN A 268 13.10 -4.78 8.89
C ASN A 268 11.98 -5.70 9.37
N ILE A 269 12.30 -6.95 9.71
CA ILE A 269 11.30 -7.86 10.28
C ILE A 269 10.97 -7.53 11.74
N GLU A 270 11.86 -6.87 12.49
CA GLU A 270 11.60 -6.44 13.88
C GLU A 270 10.36 -5.55 14.01
N ASP A 271 10.11 -4.68 13.02
CA ASP A 271 8.92 -3.81 12.97
C ASP A 271 7.61 -4.62 12.96
N PHE A 272 7.63 -5.81 12.37
CA PHE A 272 6.49 -6.72 12.32
C PHE A 272 6.32 -7.48 13.63
N LEU A 273 7.37 -7.62 14.43
CA LEU A 273 7.36 -8.35 15.70
C LEU A 273 7.01 -7.48 16.90
N LEU A 274 6.80 -6.18 16.69
CA LEU A 274 6.39 -5.27 17.75
C LEU A 274 5.06 -5.73 18.40
N PRO A 275 4.91 -5.58 19.73
CA PRO A 275 3.67 -5.91 20.42
C PRO A 275 2.46 -5.19 19.79
N GLY A 276 1.40 -5.94 19.49
CA GLY A 276 0.21 -5.43 18.81
C GLY A 276 0.28 -5.43 17.26
N VAL A 277 1.48 -5.51 16.68
CA VAL A 277 1.69 -5.67 15.22
C VAL A 277 1.88 -7.14 14.84
N ALA A 278 2.56 -7.91 15.70
CA ALA A 278 2.90 -9.31 15.46
C ALA A 278 1.69 -10.19 15.14
N GLU A 279 0.62 -10.11 15.95
CA GLU A 279 -0.58 -10.94 15.75
C GLU A 279 -1.26 -10.67 14.40
N MET A 280 -1.27 -9.40 13.99
CA MET A 280 -1.89 -8.98 12.73
C MET A 280 -1.05 -9.36 11.51
N THR A 281 0.29 -9.33 11.64
CA THR A 281 1.22 -9.53 10.52
C THR A 281 1.73 -10.95 10.37
N LYS A 282 1.60 -11.80 11.40
CA LYS A 282 1.96 -13.23 11.33
C LYS A 282 1.41 -13.94 10.08
N PRO A 283 0.15 -13.72 9.66
CA PRO A 283 -0.36 -14.29 8.42
C PRO A 283 0.38 -13.83 7.14
N LEU A 284 0.98 -12.64 7.14
CA LEU A 284 1.76 -12.14 5.99
C LEU A 284 2.99 -13.02 5.74
N PHE A 285 3.52 -13.66 6.78
CA PHE A 285 4.66 -14.58 6.67
C PHE A 285 4.23 -16.04 6.47
N SER A 286 3.05 -16.45 6.94
CA SER A 286 2.61 -17.85 6.84
C SER A 286 1.75 -18.18 5.61
N ILE A 287 1.07 -17.20 5.02
CA ILE A 287 0.27 -17.39 3.80
C ILE A 287 1.11 -17.62 2.53
N PRO A 288 2.21 -16.87 2.28
CA PRO A 288 3.03 -17.11 1.09
C PRO A 288 3.57 -18.54 1.06
N VAL A 289 3.54 -19.18 -0.11
CA VAL A 289 4.12 -20.52 -0.31
C VAL A 289 5.63 -20.42 -0.57
N HIS A 290 6.05 -19.32 -1.18
CA HIS A 290 7.42 -19.03 -1.57
C HIS A 290 8.03 -18.00 -0.63
N HIS A 291 9.19 -18.30 -0.05
CA HIS A 291 9.97 -17.37 0.76
C HIS A 291 11.41 -17.33 0.28
N PHE A 292 11.94 -16.12 0.14
CA PHE A 292 13.35 -15.86 -0.15
C PHE A 292 13.95 -15.16 1.06
N LEU A 293 14.71 -15.90 1.86
CA LEU A 293 15.25 -15.42 3.12
C LEU A 293 16.74 -15.12 2.95
N PHE A 294 17.05 -13.84 2.83
CA PHE A 294 18.40 -13.30 2.76
C PHE A 294 18.95 -13.05 4.17
N HIS A 295 20.21 -12.65 4.26
CA HIS A 295 20.86 -12.34 5.53
C HIS A 295 20.06 -11.28 6.33
N PRO A 296 19.60 -11.57 7.56
CA PRO A 296 18.64 -10.74 8.29
C PRO A 296 19.25 -9.52 9.00
N GLY A 297 20.46 -9.10 8.60
CA GLY A 297 21.22 -8.09 9.35
C GLY A 297 21.45 -8.46 10.83
N ALA A 298 21.47 -7.44 11.69
CA ALA A 298 21.51 -7.60 13.14
C ALA A 298 20.08 -7.69 13.68
N ILE A 299 19.71 -8.85 14.22
CA ILE A 299 18.37 -9.11 14.76
C ILE A 299 18.42 -10.09 15.93
N ASP A 300 17.43 -10.02 16.83
CA ASP A 300 17.21 -11.09 17.81
C ASP A 300 16.91 -12.43 17.11
N LYS A 301 17.81 -13.38 17.33
CA LYS A 301 17.75 -14.71 16.74
C LYS A 301 16.45 -15.45 17.05
N ARG A 302 15.98 -15.41 18.30
CA ARG A 302 14.81 -16.20 18.73
C ARG A 302 13.54 -15.67 18.06
N GLY A 303 13.33 -14.36 18.14
CA GLY A 303 12.20 -13.69 17.50
C GLY A 303 12.17 -13.92 15.99
N TYR A 304 13.32 -13.84 15.31
CA TYR A 304 13.42 -14.10 13.87
C TYR A 304 13.04 -15.55 13.51
N MET A 305 13.60 -16.52 14.22
CA MET A 305 13.31 -17.94 13.98
C MET A 305 11.86 -18.28 14.25
N ASP A 306 11.28 -17.78 15.34
CA ASP A 306 9.89 -18.03 15.71
C ASP A 306 8.91 -17.41 14.70
N ALA A 307 9.20 -16.19 14.24
CA ALA A 307 8.36 -15.48 13.28
C ALA A 307 8.30 -16.18 11.91
N LEU A 308 9.44 -16.66 11.43
CA LEU A 308 9.56 -17.28 10.11
C LEU A 308 9.44 -18.81 10.15
N GLN A 309 9.31 -19.40 11.34
CA GLN A 309 9.25 -20.84 11.58
C GLN A 309 10.50 -21.56 11.02
N LEU A 310 11.67 -21.11 11.48
CA LEU A 310 12.97 -21.61 11.04
C LEU A 310 13.60 -22.55 12.06
N GLU A 311 14.29 -23.56 11.56
CA GLU A 311 15.19 -24.40 12.35
C GLU A 311 16.54 -23.70 12.57
N GLU A 312 17.29 -24.13 13.60
CA GLU A 312 18.61 -23.59 13.90
C GLU A 312 19.57 -23.72 12.72
N THR A 313 19.55 -24.87 12.05
CA THR A 313 20.40 -25.16 10.88
C THR A 313 20.07 -24.24 9.69
N GLU A 314 18.77 -23.97 9.46
CA GLU A 314 18.29 -23.03 8.46
C GLU A 314 18.75 -21.60 8.77
N TYR A 315 18.65 -21.18 10.04
CA TYR A 315 19.12 -19.87 10.48
C TYR A 315 20.63 -19.70 10.27
N GLN A 316 21.44 -20.70 10.62
CA GLN A 316 22.89 -20.67 10.38
C GLN A 316 23.22 -20.61 8.88
N LEU A 317 22.47 -21.30 8.03
CA LEU A 317 22.62 -21.22 6.57
C LEU A 317 22.34 -19.81 6.05
N ILE A 318 21.27 -19.17 6.53
CA ILE A 318 20.91 -17.79 6.15
C ILE A 318 22.02 -16.80 6.57
N LEU A 319 22.58 -16.94 7.78
CA LEU A 319 23.68 -16.09 8.23
C LEU A 319 24.97 -16.29 7.42
N ALA A 320 25.19 -17.51 6.92
CA ALA A 320 26.33 -17.82 6.08
C ALA A 320 26.13 -17.42 4.60
N CYS A 321 24.93 -17.02 4.19
CA CYS A 321 24.66 -16.61 2.83
C CYS A 321 25.47 -15.36 2.46
N GLN A 322 26.21 -15.46 1.36
CA GLN A 322 26.84 -14.31 0.71
C GLN A 322 25.79 -13.49 -0.06
N THR A 323 26.14 -12.27 -0.45
CA THR A 323 25.31 -11.45 -1.34
C THR A 323 24.87 -12.26 -2.57
N GLY A 324 23.58 -12.21 -2.88
CA GLY A 324 22.98 -13.00 -3.97
C GLY A 324 22.72 -14.47 -3.64
N SER A 325 22.93 -14.93 -2.40
CA SER A 325 22.48 -16.25 -1.95
C SER A 325 21.38 -16.12 -0.88
N CYS A 326 20.44 -17.05 -0.86
CA CYS A 326 19.36 -17.06 0.14
C CYS A 326 18.90 -18.49 0.45
N LEU A 327 18.25 -18.66 1.60
CA LEU A 327 17.40 -19.82 1.83
C LEU A 327 16.08 -19.61 1.09
N TYR A 328 15.81 -20.47 0.11
CA TYR A 328 14.54 -20.53 -0.58
C TYR A 328 13.66 -21.63 0.01
N ARG A 329 12.46 -21.24 0.44
CA ARG A 329 11.42 -22.14 0.91
C ARG A 329 10.27 -22.18 -0.10
N CYS A 330 9.84 -23.39 -0.44
CA CYS A 330 8.66 -23.64 -1.27
C CYS A 330 7.79 -24.69 -0.59
N GLY A 331 6.78 -24.25 0.18
CA GLY A 331 6.01 -25.14 1.04
C GLY A 331 6.91 -25.88 2.04
N ALA A 332 6.96 -27.21 1.95
CA ALA A 332 7.81 -28.05 2.80
C ALA A 332 9.28 -28.12 2.34
N GLU A 333 9.57 -27.76 1.09
CA GLU A 333 10.91 -27.90 0.52
C GLU A 333 11.82 -26.72 0.90
N ARG A 334 13.12 -26.99 0.97
CA ARG A 334 14.18 -26.04 1.36
C ARG A 334 15.37 -26.18 0.43
N TYR A 335 15.82 -25.04 -0.11
CA TYR A 335 16.94 -24.97 -1.04
C TYR A 335 17.88 -23.84 -0.67
N ASN A 336 19.18 -24.07 -0.82
CA ASN A 336 20.14 -22.99 -0.88
C ASN A 336 20.18 -22.47 -2.32
N LEU A 337 19.66 -21.26 -2.55
CA LEU A 337 19.51 -20.68 -3.88
C LEU A 337 20.56 -19.59 -4.09
N VAL A 338 21.28 -19.66 -5.21
CA VAL A 338 22.16 -18.59 -5.67
C VAL A 338 21.45 -17.83 -6.78
N VAL A 339 21.07 -16.59 -6.49
CA VAL A 339 20.42 -15.65 -7.39
C VAL A 339 21.49 -14.84 -8.11
N LYS A 340 21.57 -14.99 -9.44
CA LYS A 340 22.47 -14.22 -10.29
C LYS A 340 21.68 -13.46 -11.33
N THR A 341 21.86 -12.15 -11.35
CA THR A 341 21.24 -11.29 -12.37
C THR A 341 22.03 -11.42 -13.69
N PRO A 342 21.40 -11.84 -14.80
CA PRO A 342 22.06 -11.88 -16.11
C PRO A 342 22.52 -10.49 -16.56
N GLU A 343 23.59 -10.42 -17.36
CA GLU A 343 24.19 -9.15 -17.82
C GLU A 343 23.19 -8.22 -18.51
N HIS A 344 22.30 -8.76 -19.36
CA HIS A 344 21.28 -7.94 -20.04
C HIS A 344 20.24 -7.35 -19.08
N LYS A 345 20.01 -7.97 -17.91
CA LYS A 345 19.16 -7.40 -16.86
C LYS A 345 19.92 -6.41 -16.01
N LEU A 346 21.18 -6.71 -15.65
CA LEU A 346 22.07 -5.78 -14.94
C LEU A 346 22.23 -4.46 -15.68
N ALA A 347 22.22 -4.47 -17.02
CA ALA A 347 22.26 -3.25 -17.83
C ALA A 347 21.07 -2.31 -17.62
N LEU A 348 19.96 -2.80 -17.05
CA LEU A 348 18.80 -1.99 -16.69
C LEU A 348 18.93 -1.36 -15.30
N TYR A 349 19.82 -1.89 -14.46
CA TYR A 349 20.07 -1.36 -13.12
C TYR A 349 20.90 -0.11 -13.34
N GLY A 350 20.35 1.03 -12.93
CA GLY A 350 20.96 2.33 -13.11
C GLY A 350 22.37 2.47 -12.55
N SER A 351 22.93 3.66 -12.70
CA SER A 351 24.25 3.96 -12.12
C SER A 351 24.23 4.16 -10.59
N GLY A 352 23.05 4.20 -9.97
CA GLY A 352 22.85 4.33 -8.52
C GLY A 352 22.27 3.07 -7.88
N GLY A 353 23.13 2.31 -7.19
CA GLY A 353 22.74 1.42 -6.07
C GLY A 353 22.12 0.06 -6.41
N GLY A 354 22.66 -1.02 -5.79
CA GLY A 354 22.14 -2.39 -5.88
C GLY A 354 22.96 -3.31 -6.78
N ARG A 355 24.21 -3.62 -6.38
CA ARG A 355 25.01 -4.73 -6.94
C ARG A 355 25.01 -5.93 -6.00
#